data_AF-A0A197JK31-F1
#
_entry.id   AF-A0A197JK31-F1
#
_cell.length_a   1.000
_cell.length_b   1.000
_cell.length_c   1.000
_cell.angle_alpha   90.00
_cell.angle_beta   90.00
_cell.angle_gamma   90.00
#
_symmetry.space_group_name_H-M   'P 1'
#
loop_
_entity.id
_entity.type
_entity.pdbx_description
1 polymer ?
#
loop_
_entity_poly.entity_id
_entity_poly.type
_entity_poly.pdbx_seq_one_letter_code
_entity_poly.pdbx_strand_id
1 'polypeptide(L)'
;MGAADSKLAFKKGVFRLFEERNIPSNANEYWEQFWTLPESADDVFLLVGSQDIRRVRDEARENLECLIEKILSRLFSLCDSPQFLTPEAPVNQLLNCVRVLTRLFPFVFESDDLMMWEERYFWTPRIKGASSRGRSNASHLDDSMQPLESEDQSSLPNPLRSERISSAPKDLTLLDLLFTSGFTLPTALESRNRVSYVIWETGIGSSKPIGTSKELDDNRTEILRLLLVLLSRSMYIPPTAITATENRWIDTVVTGSDRQITLAILCSLVNSALKYNPSGWGLPYNHVMFNDQRELLVMLCLQVIVVLLDYQVIEGPASPPNQQAQRTLEGANKNQFRFYLSRLHREQDFLFLTDGMYRILSNPMAASSTYLPGSTKHVKCHIETLMLCWKTLEANKRFRVYLLETNRVLDFVVILLYFSLEHKLDSTHAGLVRMCACMLQTLSKDRAFGRTLNRPFDGHASLPANVRIHNFHGTYGDYLICSIQHLIATTKRTLRSLYPALISTLSNVSPYIQNISPLASSRLLQLTTSFASPSFLLAEESNHRLLGILLDTVTSILYYQAPHNAHLVYALIQYEPKIQTMARFTLQRGLDDIHKLRYRKDDSSS
;
A
#
# COMPACT_ATOMS: atom_id res chain seq x y z
N MET A 1 -16.27 13.12 -39.83
CA MET A 1 -15.29 12.07 -40.17
C MET A 1 -15.13 11.22 -38.92
N GLY A 2 -15.19 9.89 -39.07
CA GLY A 2 -15.64 9.00 -37.99
C GLY A 2 -14.57 8.72 -36.94
N ALA A 3 -14.99 8.45 -35.71
CA ALA A 3 -14.11 8.04 -34.60
C ALA A 3 -13.16 6.88 -34.97
N ALA A 4 -13.55 6.02 -35.93
CA ALA A 4 -12.70 4.94 -36.45
C ALA A 4 -11.45 5.45 -37.21
N ASP A 5 -11.58 6.53 -37.99
CA ASP A 5 -10.47 7.09 -38.78
C ASP A 5 -9.43 7.73 -37.84
N SER A 6 -9.89 8.45 -36.81
CA SER A 6 -9.03 9.04 -35.78
C SER A 6 -8.24 7.99 -35.00
N LYS A 7 -8.88 6.87 -34.62
CA LYS A 7 -8.21 5.76 -33.93
C LYS A 7 -7.17 5.08 -34.82
N LEU A 8 -7.47 4.90 -36.12
CA LEU A 8 -6.52 4.34 -37.07
C LEU A 8 -5.31 5.27 -37.28
N ALA A 9 -5.54 6.58 -37.41
CA ALA A 9 -4.48 7.57 -37.52
C ALA A 9 -3.58 7.56 -36.28
N PHE A 10 -4.18 7.55 -35.07
CA PHE A 10 -3.43 7.46 -33.82
C PHE A 10 -2.59 6.18 -33.74
N LYS A 11 -3.15 5.03 -34.12
CA LYS A 11 -2.41 3.75 -34.12
C LYS A 11 -1.24 3.75 -35.09
N LYS A 12 -1.38 4.33 -36.29
CA LYS A 12 -0.27 4.53 -37.23
C LYS A 12 0.81 5.44 -36.64
N GLY A 13 0.40 6.50 -35.94
CA GLY A 13 1.30 7.37 -35.20
C GLY A 13 2.15 6.63 -34.16
N VAL A 14 1.54 5.69 -33.43
CA VAL A 14 2.22 4.81 -32.47
C VAL A 14 3.24 3.88 -33.17
N PHE A 15 2.88 3.26 -34.30
CA PHE A 15 3.81 2.38 -35.03
C PHE A 15 5.04 3.13 -35.55
N ARG A 16 4.83 4.37 -36.02
CA ARG A 16 5.93 5.23 -36.46
C ARG A 16 7.00 5.44 -35.40
N LEU A 17 6.66 5.40 -34.10
CA LEU A 17 7.62 5.57 -33.00
C LEU A 17 8.74 4.53 -33.00
N PHE A 18 8.48 3.30 -33.47
CA PHE A 18 9.51 2.24 -33.54
C PHE A 18 9.94 1.91 -34.97
N GLU A 19 9.15 2.26 -35.99
CA GLU A 19 9.50 2.04 -37.40
C GLU A 19 10.52 3.08 -37.92
N GLU A 20 10.42 4.32 -37.45
CA GLU A 20 11.34 5.40 -37.83
C GLU A 20 12.22 5.79 -36.64
N ARG A 21 13.54 5.82 -36.83
CA ARG A 21 14.47 6.35 -35.81
C ARG A 21 14.64 7.86 -35.92
N ASN A 22 14.92 8.51 -34.80
CA ASN A 22 15.19 9.96 -34.70
C ASN A 22 14.09 10.83 -35.32
N ILE A 23 12.83 10.63 -34.91
CA ILE A 23 11.73 11.49 -35.34
C ILE A 23 12.05 12.94 -34.90
N PRO A 24 12.04 13.92 -35.82
CA PRO A 24 12.41 15.29 -35.47
C PRO A 24 11.55 15.87 -34.35
N SER A 25 12.20 16.46 -33.34
CA SER A 25 11.50 17.08 -32.21
C SER A 25 10.66 18.30 -32.63
N ASN A 26 10.91 18.89 -33.80
CA ASN A 26 10.11 19.99 -34.36
C ASN A 26 8.91 19.53 -35.19
N ALA A 27 8.67 18.22 -35.34
CA ALA A 27 7.52 17.67 -36.04
C ALA A 27 6.23 17.81 -35.20
N ASN A 28 5.80 19.04 -34.93
CA ASN A 28 4.72 19.35 -33.98
C ASN A 28 3.41 18.64 -34.33
N GLU A 29 3.02 18.62 -35.61
CA GLU A 29 1.79 17.93 -36.07
C GLU A 29 1.79 16.44 -35.72
N TYR A 30 2.97 15.79 -35.75
CA TYR A 30 3.10 14.39 -35.38
C TYR A 30 2.96 14.18 -33.87
N TRP A 31 3.62 15.01 -33.05
CA TRP A 31 3.55 14.86 -31.59
C TRP A 31 2.17 15.25 -31.04
N GLU A 32 1.50 16.23 -31.66
CA GLU A 32 0.18 16.71 -31.25
C GLU A 32 -0.89 15.62 -31.22
N GLN A 33 -0.78 14.65 -32.12
CA GLN A 33 -1.73 13.55 -32.22
C GLN A 33 -1.87 12.75 -30.90
N PHE A 34 -0.83 12.74 -30.04
CA PHE A 34 -0.83 11.99 -28.79
C PHE A 34 -1.71 12.60 -27.68
N TRP A 35 -2.04 13.88 -27.78
CA TRP A 35 -2.99 14.52 -26.86
C TRP A 35 -4.28 14.97 -27.53
N THR A 36 -4.35 15.06 -28.86
CA THR A 36 -5.56 15.49 -29.60
C THR A 36 -6.44 14.36 -30.08
N LEU A 37 -5.89 13.20 -30.48
CA LEU A 37 -6.67 12.10 -31.07
C LEU A 37 -7.36 11.17 -30.08
N PRO A 38 -6.79 10.83 -28.90
CA PRO A 38 -7.47 9.93 -27.97
C PRO A 38 -8.77 10.56 -27.43
N GLU A 39 -9.88 9.82 -27.46
CA GLU A 39 -11.17 10.30 -26.93
C GLU A 39 -11.39 9.83 -25.48
N SER A 40 -10.75 8.73 -25.08
CA SER A 40 -10.91 8.09 -23.77
C SER A 40 -9.60 7.49 -23.24
N ALA A 41 -9.60 7.13 -21.95
CA ALA A 41 -8.50 6.35 -21.38
C ALA A 41 -8.34 5.00 -22.11
N ASP A 42 -9.44 4.32 -22.42
CA ASP A 42 -9.43 3.03 -23.12
C ASP A 42 -8.72 3.12 -24.48
N ASP A 43 -8.93 4.21 -25.22
CA ASP A 43 -8.22 4.43 -26.48
C ASP A 43 -6.70 4.47 -26.30
N VAL A 44 -6.22 5.15 -25.26
CA VAL A 44 -4.77 5.20 -24.96
C VAL A 44 -4.25 3.81 -24.61
N PHE A 45 -4.91 3.08 -23.71
CA PHE A 45 -4.44 1.77 -23.26
C PHE A 45 -4.56 0.67 -24.32
N LEU A 46 -5.55 0.75 -25.22
CA LEU A 46 -5.75 -0.18 -26.33
C LEU A 46 -4.83 0.13 -27.52
N LEU A 47 -4.71 1.40 -27.90
CA LEU A 47 -4.00 1.79 -29.12
C LEU A 47 -2.49 1.98 -28.86
N VAL A 48 -2.08 2.36 -27.65
CA VAL A 48 -0.67 2.34 -27.23
C VAL A 48 -0.38 0.99 -26.56
N GLY A 49 -0.12 -0.03 -27.39
CA GLY A 49 0.07 -1.41 -26.98
C GLY A 49 1.34 -1.59 -26.14
N SER A 50 1.32 -2.53 -25.19
CA SER A 50 2.48 -2.80 -24.33
C SER A 50 3.69 -3.32 -25.12
N GLN A 51 3.45 -4.14 -26.15
CA GLN A 51 4.50 -4.60 -27.06
C GLN A 51 5.05 -3.44 -27.90
N ASP A 52 4.19 -2.55 -28.37
CA ASP A 52 4.62 -1.38 -29.15
C ASP A 52 5.57 -0.51 -28.32
N ILE A 53 5.22 -0.20 -27.08
CA ILE A 53 6.07 0.63 -26.20
C ILE A 53 7.42 -0.04 -25.93
N ARG A 54 7.46 -1.36 -25.71
CA ARG A 54 8.72 -2.09 -25.56
C ARG A 54 9.57 -2.05 -26.83
N ARG A 55 8.95 -2.14 -28.01
CA ARG A 55 9.67 -1.94 -29.27
C ARG A 55 10.21 -0.52 -29.41
N VAL A 56 9.44 0.52 -29.07
CA VAL A 56 9.99 1.89 -29.06
C VAL A 56 11.15 2.00 -28.07
N ARG A 57 11.02 1.44 -26.87
CA ARG A 57 12.05 1.43 -25.83
C ARG A 57 13.36 0.79 -26.30
N ASP A 58 13.26 -0.38 -26.93
CA ASP A 58 14.40 -1.23 -27.27
C ASP A 58 14.97 -0.89 -28.66
N GLU A 59 14.12 -0.52 -29.62
CA GLU A 59 14.49 -0.25 -31.02
C GLU A 59 14.65 1.24 -31.33
N ALA A 60 14.00 2.18 -30.62
CA ALA A 60 13.99 3.61 -30.95
C ALA A 60 13.83 4.51 -29.71
N ARG A 61 14.71 4.31 -28.72
CA ARG A 61 14.63 4.94 -27.40
C ARG A 61 14.54 6.46 -27.46
N GLU A 62 15.26 7.11 -28.37
CA GLU A 62 15.24 8.55 -28.57
C GLU A 62 13.84 9.10 -28.83
N ASN A 63 12.98 8.33 -29.49
CA ASN A 63 11.60 8.71 -29.76
C ASN A 63 10.73 8.60 -28.50
N LEU A 64 11.00 7.62 -27.62
CA LEU A 64 10.32 7.51 -26.33
C LEU A 64 10.66 8.68 -25.42
N GLU A 65 11.95 9.03 -25.33
CA GLU A 65 12.42 10.18 -24.55
C GLU A 65 11.80 11.49 -25.08
N CYS A 66 11.81 11.69 -26.41
CA CYS A 66 11.19 12.84 -27.06
C CYS A 66 9.67 12.88 -26.83
N LEU A 67 8.98 11.75 -26.91
CA LEU A 67 7.54 11.67 -26.66
C LEU A 67 7.21 12.11 -25.22
N ILE A 68 7.95 11.60 -24.23
CA ILE A 68 7.77 11.98 -22.82
C ILE A 68 8.03 13.48 -22.63
N GLU A 69 9.12 14.01 -23.19
CA GLU A 69 9.44 15.45 -23.12
C GLU A 69 8.32 16.31 -23.73
N LYS A 70 7.79 15.93 -24.90
CA LYS A 70 6.71 16.67 -25.57
C LYS A 70 5.41 16.64 -24.78
N ILE A 71 5.04 15.49 -24.23
CA ILE A 71 3.82 15.37 -23.42
C ILE A 71 3.94 16.18 -22.13
N LEU A 72 5.08 16.12 -21.44
CA LEU A 72 5.33 16.93 -20.24
C LEU A 72 5.31 18.43 -20.57
N SER A 73 5.97 18.84 -21.66
CA SER A 73 5.97 20.23 -22.12
C SER A 73 4.55 20.72 -22.41
N ARG A 74 3.72 19.89 -23.07
CA ARG A 74 2.32 20.23 -23.33
C ARG A 74 1.52 20.33 -22.03
N LEU A 75 1.66 19.36 -21.12
CA LEU A 75 0.99 19.35 -19.82
C LEU A 75 1.28 20.65 -19.05
N PHE A 76 2.56 21.02 -18.90
CA PHE A 76 2.94 22.24 -18.19
C PHE A 76 2.45 23.50 -18.91
N SER A 77 2.55 23.56 -20.25
CA SER A 77 2.03 24.70 -21.03
C SER A 77 0.53 24.92 -20.84
N LEU A 78 -0.24 23.84 -20.65
CA LEU A 78 -1.68 23.92 -20.38
C LEU A 78 -1.91 24.44 -18.97
N CYS A 79 -1.22 23.90 -17.97
CA CYS A 79 -1.34 24.34 -16.57
C CYS A 79 -0.95 25.82 -16.36
N ASP A 80 0.08 26.29 -17.06
CA ASP A 80 0.57 27.68 -16.98
C ASP A 80 -0.26 28.66 -17.82
N SER A 81 -1.12 28.16 -18.71
CA SER A 81 -1.90 29.00 -19.63
C SER A 81 -2.85 29.94 -18.87
N PRO A 82 -2.94 31.23 -19.21
CA PRO A 82 -3.96 32.11 -18.64
C PRO A 82 -5.40 31.66 -18.96
N GLN A 83 -5.60 30.86 -20.01
CA GLN A 83 -6.89 30.28 -20.41
C GLN A 83 -7.15 28.88 -19.81
N PHE A 84 -6.33 28.43 -18.86
CA PHE A 84 -6.53 27.12 -18.22
C PHE A 84 -7.93 27.00 -17.61
N LEU A 85 -8.67 25.95 -18.01
CA LEU A 85 -10.03 25.62 -17.54
C LEU A 85 -11.12 26.65 -17.89
N THR A 86 -10.91 27.52 -18.87
CA THR A 86 -12.02 28.25 -19.50
C THR A 86 -12.95 27.27 -20.25
N PRO A 87 -14.20 27.64 -20.58
CA PRO A 87 -15.10 26.79 -21.37
C PRO A 87 -14.52 26.34 -22.73
N GLU A 88 -13.56 27.09 -23.25
CA GLU A 88 -12.85 26.81 -24.51
C GLU A 88 -11.54 26.02 -24.30
N ALA A 89 -11.13 25.79 -23.05
CA ALA A 89 -9.89 25.11 -22.74
C ALA A 89 -9.98 23.61 -23.10
N PRO A 90 -8.93 23.05 -23.74
CA PRO A 90 -8.94 21.65 -24.13
C PRO A 90 -8.61 20.74 -22.94
N VAL A 91 -9.53 20.61 -21.97
CA VAL A 91 -9.36 19.75 -20.78
C VAL A 91 -9.05 18.30 -21.17
N ASN A 92 -9.63 17.82 -22.28
CA ASN A 92 -9.34 16.50 -22.83
C ASN A 92 -7.85 16.32 -23.21
N GLN A 93 -7.19 17.38 -23.72
CA GLN A 93 -5.76 17.30 -24.04
C GLN A 93 -4.91 17.18 -22.77
N LEU A 94 -5.29 17.88 -21.69
CA LEU A 94 -4.63 17.74 -20.39
C LEU A 94 -4.75 16.29 -19.88
N LEU A 95 -5.98 15.75 -19.90
CA LEU A 95 -6.24 14.37 -19.50
C LEU A 95 -5.51 13.35 -20.36
N ASN A 96 -5.43 13.57 -21.68
CA ASN A 96 -4.68 12.70 -22.57
C ASN A 96 -3.18 12.74 -22.29
N CYS A 97 -2.61 13.91 -21.96
CA CYS A 97 -1.22 13.97 -21.49
C CYS A 97 -1.02 13.09 -20.24
N VAL A 98 -1.90 13.20 -19.25
CA VAL A 98 -1.88 12.37 -18.03
C VAL A 98 -1.99 10.87 -18.35
N ARG A 99 -2.94 10.49 -19.21
CA ARG A 99 -3.18 9.09 -19.60
C ARG A 99 -2.00 8.49 -20.35
N VAL A 100 -1.41 9.21 -21.30
CA VAL A 100 -0.25 8.71 -22.05
C VAL A 100 0.97 8.59 -21.13
N LEU A 101 1.24 9.56 -20.26
CA LEU A 101 2.31 9.41 -19.25
C LEU A 101 2.06 8.19 -18.35
N THR A 102 0.84 8.00 -17.86
CA THR A 102 0.44 6.83 -17.04
C THR A 102 0.77 5.52 -17.76
N ARG A 103 0.59 5.50 -19.09
CA ARG A 103 0.88 4.34 -19.93
C ARG A 103 2.38 4.14 -20.18
N LEU A 104 3.18 5.20 -20.29
CA LEU A 104 4.59 5.12 -20.67
C LEU A 104 5.54 4.82 -19.50
N PHE A 105 5.36 5.44 -18.33
CA PHE A 105 6.30 5.34 -17.21
C PHE A 105 6.61 3.93 -16.70
N PRO A 106 5.66 2.96 -16.66
CA PRO A 106 5.97 1.57 -16.33
C PRO A 106 7.13 1.00 -17.16
N PHE A 107 7.17 1.33 -18.46
CA PHE A 107 8.19 0.83 -19.38
C PHE A 107 9.53 1.57 -19.25
N VAL A 108 9.52 2.79 -18.72
CA VAL A 108 10.73 3.52 -18.31
C VAL A 108 11.37 2.81 -17.10
N PHE A 109 10.56 2.34 -16.15
CA PHE A 109 11.05 1.64 -14.96
C PHE A 109 11.48 0.19 -15.23
N GLU A 110 11.01 -0.44 -16.31
CA GLU A 110 11.44 -1.80 -16.72
C GLU A 110 12.91 -1.87 -17.21
N SER A 111 13.58 -0.73 -17.49
CA SER A 111 14.92 -0.70 -18.09
C SER A 111 15.91 0.13 -17.27
N ASP A 112 17.02 -0.49 -16.86
CA ASP A 112 18.08 0.16 -16.06
C ASP A 112 18.63 1.43 -16.73
N ASP A 113 18.83 1.40 -18.06
CA ASP A 113 19.36 2.56 -18.78
C ASP A 113 18.37 3.74 -18.82
N LEU A 114 17.06 3.44 -18.83
CA LEU A 114 16.02 4.46 -18.76
C LEU A 114 15.80 4.96 -17.34
N MET A 115 16.01 4.14 -16.32
CA MET A 115 16.07 4.61 -14.93
C MET A 115 17.22 5.61 -14.75
N MET A 116 18.40 5.37 -15.35
CA MET A 116 19.50 6.35 -15.34
C MET A 116 19.18 7.64 -16.11
N TRP A 117 18.39 7.56 -17.18
CA TRP A 117 17.92 8.74 -17.89
C TRP A 117 16.89 9.51 -17.08
N GLU A 118 15.90 8.83 -16.48
CA GLU A 118 14.91 9.41 -15.56
C GLU A 118 15.62 10.13 -14.43
N GLU A 119 16.63 9.49 -13.84
CA GLU A 119 17.46 10.06 -12.78
C GLU A 119 18.11 11.40 -13.21
N ARG A 120 18.71 11.40 -14.41
CA ARG A 120 19.36 12.59 -14.98
C ARG A 120 18.36 13.68 -15.40
N TYR A 121 17.23 13.28 -15.97
CA TYR A 121 16.26 14.19 -16.58
C TYR A 121 15.45 14.95 -15.52
N PHE A 122 14.97 14.26 -14.48
CA PHE A 122 14.09 14.85 -13.46
C PHE A 122 14.85 15.40 -12.25
N TRP A 123 15.99 14.81 -11.89
CA TRP A 123 16.62 15.09 -10.58
C TRP A 123 17.99 15.77 -10.67
N THR A 124 18.54 15.99 -11.87
CA THR A 124 19.79 16.75 -12.04
C THR A 124 19.51 18.25 -12.25
N PRO A 125 20.11 19.16 -11.45
CA PRO A 125 19.93 20.61 -11.63
C PRO A 125 20.41 21.06 -13.01
N ARG A 126 19.54 21.71 -13.79
CA ARG A 126 19.93 22.29 -15.08
C ARG A 126 20.69 23.60 -14.86
N ILE A 127 21.98 23.64 -15.22
CA ILE A 127 22.76 24.88 -15.28
C ILE A 127 22.21 25.71 -16.46
N LYS A 128 21.41 26.76 -16.17
CA LYS A 128 21.01 27.74 -17.18
C LYS A 128 22.26 28.54 -17.62
N GLY A 129 22.90 28.12 -18.71
CA GLY A 129 24.09 28.81 -19.24
C GLY A 129 24.71 28.27 -20.53
N ALA A 130 24.16 27.23 -21.17
CA ALA A 130 24.66 26.75 -22.46
C ALA A 130 23.52 26.66 -23.48
N SER A 131 22.88 27.80 -23.77
CA SER A 131 22.26 27.96 -25.08
C SER A 131 23.39 27.91 -26.10
N SER A 132 23.31 26.95 -27.02
CA SER A 132 24.20 26.82 -28.16
C SER A 132 24.14 28.09 -29.01
N ARG A 133 24.99 29.07 -28.70
CA ARG A 133 25.42 30.04 -29.71
C ARG A 133 26.32 29.30 -30.70
N GLY A 134 25.82 29.23 -31.92
CA GLY A 134 26.45 28.83 -33.18
C GLY A 134 27.88 28.31 -33.14
N ARG A 135 28.05 27.05 -33.51
CA ARG A 135 29.25 26.62 -34.25
C ARG A 135 29.20 27.27 -35.63
N SER A 136 29.80 28.44 -35.76
CA SER A 136 30.26 28.98 -37.03
C SER A 136 31.79 29.09 -36.97
N ASN A 137 32.42 28.59 -38.03
CA ASN A 137 33.85 28.37 -38.20
C ASN A 137 34.73 29.64 -38.14
N ALA A 138 36.02 29.36 -37.94
CA ALA A 138 37.20 29.98 -38.56
C ALA A 138 37.89 31.17 -37.87
N SER A 139 39.08 30.87 -37.33
CA SER A 139 40.38 31.55 -37.49
C SER A 139 40.43 33.07 -37.51
N HIS A 140 41.15 33.66 -36.54
CA HIS A 140 42.30 34.52 -36.83
C HIS A 140 43.22 34.61 -35.60
N LEU A 141 44.51 34.46 -35.87
CA LEU A 141 45.65 34.65 -34.98
C LEU A 141 45.84 36.15 -34.71
N ASP A 142 46.10 36.54 -33.47
CA ASP A 142 47.14 37.55 -33.21
C ASP A 142 47.69 37.42 -31.78
N ASP A 143 49.01 37.48 -31.70
CA ASP A 143 49.87 37.30 -30.53
C ASP A 143 50.45 38.68 -30.21
N SER A 144 50.23 39.17 -28.99
CA SER A 144 50.87 40.38 -28.48
C SER A 144 50.86 40.36 -26.95
N MET A 145 51.99 39.94 -26.38
CA MET A 145 52.33 40.12 -24.96
C MET A 145 52.46 41.62 -24.60
N GLN A 146 51.97 41.99 -23.42
CA GLN A 146 52.80 42.66 -22.39
C GLN A 146 52.18 42.55 -20.98
N PRO A 147 53.00 42.49 -19.91
CA PRO A 147 52.59 42.18 -18.54
C PRO A 147 52.68 43.40 -17.58
N LEU A 148 52.44 43.16 -16.28
CA LEU A 148 52.52 44.05 -15.09
C LEU A 148 51.16 44.68 -14.74
N GLU A 149 50.62 44.67 -13.53
CA GLU A 149 51.19 44.57 -12.18
C GLU A 149 50.10 44.10 -11.19
N SER A 150 50.53 43.40 -10.15
CA SER A 150 49.75 42.89 -9.03
C SER A 150 49.41 43.98 -8.00
N GLU A 151 48.13 44.15 -7.65
CA GLU A 151 47.75 44.63 -6.31
C GLU A 151 46.52 43.86 -5.80
N ASP A 152 46.71 43.28 -4.60
CA ASP A 152 45.72 42.63 -3.77
C ASP A 152 44.52 43.55 -3.49
N GLN A 153 43.34 43.15 -3.96
CA GLN A 153 42.09 43.47 -3.28
C GLN A 153 41.30 42.18 -3.09
N SER A 154 41.36 41.70 -1.85
CA SER A 154 40.43 40.78 -1.19
C SER A 154 39.14 40.55 -1.96
N SER A 155 39.09 39.44 -2.69
CA SER A 155 37.84 38.85 -3.14
C SER A 155 37.08 38.38 -1.89
N LEU A 156 36.24 39.27 -1.34
CA LEU A 156 35.04 38.84 -0.65
C LEU A 156 34.38 37.79 -1.56
N PRO A 157 34.09 36.57 -1.09
CA PRO A 157 33.23 35.68 -1.84
C PRO A 157 31.92 36.42 -2.02
N ASN A 158 31.60 36.80 -3.26
CA ASN A 158 30.25 37.21 -3.63
C ASN A 158 29.28 36.23 -2.97
N PRO A 159 28.24 36.72 -2.29
CA PRO A 159 27.36 35.85 -1.51
C PRO A 159 26.88 34.72 -2.41
N LEU A 160 27.09 33.51 -1.90
CA LEU A 160 26.59 32.25 -2.40
C LEU A 160 25.29 32.47 -3.18
N ARG A 161 25.34 32.27 -4.50
CA ARG A 161 24.16 32.21 -5.38
C ARG A 161 23.39 30.90 -5.15
N SER A 162 23.22 30.50 -3.89
CA SER A 162 22.38 29.39 -3.45
C SER A 162 20.89 29.73 -3.45
N GLU A 163 20.49 30.94 -3.86
CA GLU A 163 19.09 31.38 -3.74
C GLU A 163 18.28 31.39 -5.03
N ARG A 164 18.76 30.80 -6.14
CA ARG A 164 17.92 30.62 -7.34
C ARG A 164 17.90 29.24 -7.98
N ILE A 165 18.64 28.27 -7.43
CA ILE A 165 18.47 26.84 -7.78
C ILE A 165 18.61 25.99 -6.50
N SER A 166 18.01 26.45 -5.41
CA SER A 166 17.72 25.62 -4.23
C SER A 166 16.22 25.47 -3.98
N SER A 167 15.41 25.77 -4.98
CA SER A 167 13.99 25.42 -5.01
C SER A 167 13.86 24.10 -5.74
N ALA A 168 13.38 23.07 -5.03
CA ALA A 168 12.53 22.02 -5.60
C ALA A 168 11.64 22.62 -6.71
N PRO A 169 11.35 21.89 -7.81
CA PRO A 169 10.65 22.47 -8.94
C PRO A 169 9.42 23.22 -8.46
N LYS A 170 9.39 24.53 -8.69
CA LYS A 170 8.26 25.44 -8.41
C LYS A 170 7.16 25.24 -9.45
N ASP A 171 6.98 24.01 -9.93
CA ASP A 171 6.17 23.68 -11.09
C ASP A 171 4.94 22.92 -10.61
N LEU A 172 3.77 23.42 -10.98
CA LEU A 172 2.46 22.86 -10.69
C LEU A 172 2.34 21.45 -11.31
N THR A 173 2.80 20.38 -10.65
CA THR A 173 3.19 19.15 -11.38
C THR A 173 2.16 18.04 -11.41
N LEU A 174 1.59 17.60 -10.29
CA LEU A 174 0.45 16.64 -10.27
C LEU A 174 -0.37 16.78 -8.99
N LEU A 175 0.33 16.96 -7.86
CA LEU A 175 -0.31 17.22 -6.57
C LEU A 175 -1.18 18.47 -6.63
N ASP A 176 -0.79 19.46 -7.41
CA ASP A 176 -1.56 20.68 -7.53
C ASP A 176 -2.81 20.49 -8.39
N LEU A 177 -2.72 19.68 -9.44
CA LEU A 177 -3.86 19.27 -10.26
C LEU A 177 -4.93 18.53 -9.43
N LEU A 178 -4.56 17.88 -8.33
CA LEU A 178 -5.49 17.28 -7.37
C LEU A 178 -6.29 18.31 -6.55
N PHE A 179 -5.85 19.58 -6.53
CA PHE A 179 -6.44 20.66 -5.76
C PHE A 179 -6.71 21.91 -6.61
N THR A 180 -7.00 21.73 -7.90
CA THR A 180 -7.31 22.84 -8.81
C THR A 180 -8.81 23.05 -8.95
N SER A 181 -9.25 24.29 -8.70
CA SER A 181 -10.64 24.72 -8.90
C SER A 181 -11.06 24.60 -10.37
N GLY A 182 -12.27 24.08 -10.61
CA GLY A 182 -12.80 23.84 -11.96
C GLY A 182 -12.29 22.57 -12.64
N PHE A 183 -11.33 21.85 -12.05
CA PHE A 183 -10.81 20.59 -12.60
C PHE A 183 -11.03 19.40 -11.67
N THR A 184 -10.48 19.46 -10.46
CA THR A 184 -10.66 18.43 -9.41
C THR A 184 -11.36 18.98 -8.18
N LEU A 185 -11.58 20.29 -8.10
CA LEU A 185 -12.41 20.95 -7.10
C LEU A 185 -13.55 21.73 -7.79
N PRO A 186 -14.68 21.98 -7.09
CA PRO A 186 -15.75 22.82 -7.60
C PRO A 186 -15.30 24.25 -7.91
N THR A 187 -15.79 24.81 -9.01
CA THR A 187 -15.50 26.19 -9.46
C THR A 187 -15.81 27.26 -8.41
N ALA A 188 -16.77 27.00 -7.51
CA ALA A 188 -17.13 27.93 -6.43
C ALA A 188 -15.98 28.20 -5.44
N LEU A 189 -14.92 27.38 -5.45
CA LEU A 189 -13.73 27.52 -4.61
C LEU A 189 -12.58 28.27 -5.30
N GLU A 190 -12.85 28.92 -6.44
CA GLU A 190 -11.86 29.76 -7.12
C GLU A 190 -11.29 30.82 -6.17
N SER A 191 -9.97 30.74 -5.96
CA SER A 191 -9.20 31.68 -5.13
C SER A 191 -8.28 32.50 -6.03
N ARG A 192 -7.59 33.51 -5.47
CA ARG A 192 -6.56 34.28 -6.21
C ARG A 192 -5.47 33.38 -6.81
N ASN A 193 -5.17 32.26 -6.15
CA ASN A 193 -4.36 31.17 -6.67
C ASN A 193 -5.30 30.05 -7.13
N ARG A 194 -5.18 29.58 -8.38
CA ARG A 194 -6.05 28.55 -8.97
C ARG A 194 -6.07 27.23 -8.18
N VAL A 195 -4.99 26.98 -7.43
CA VAL A 195 -4.81 25.82 -6.56
C VAL A 195 -5.14 26.18 -5.13
N SER A 196 -5.99 25.36 -4.51
CA SER A 196 -6.43 25.53 -3.14
C SER A 196 -6.41 24.18 -2.43
N TYR A 197 -5.43 23.98 -1.55
CA TYR A 197 -5.27 22.73 -0.78
C TYR A 197 -6.36 22.63 0.31
N VAL A 198 -7.57 22.28 -0.13
CA VAL A 198 -8.75 22.00 0.71
C VAL A 198 -9.06 20.51 0.72
N ILE A 199 -9.57 20.01 1.83
CA ILE A 199 -9.91 18.60 1.99
C ILE A 199 -11.16 18.26 1.16
N TRP A 200 -11.08 17.25 0.30
CA TRP A 200 -12.13 16.90 -0.67
C TRP A 200 -13.44 16.49 -0.03
N GLU A 201 -13.36 15.80 1.11
CA GLU A 201 -14.49 15.14 1.71
C GLU A 201 -14.47 15.27 3.25
N THR A 202 -15.66 15.38 3.83
CA THR A 202 -15.84 15.48 5.27
C THR A 202 -15.34 14.24 6.00
N GLY A 203 -14.74 14.42 7.17
CA GLY A 203 -14.15 13.38 8.00
C GLY A 203 -13.06 14.00 8.87
N ILE A 204 -11.87 13.39 8.88
CA ILE A 204 -10.72 13.92 9.59
C ILE A 204 -10.30 15.26 8.97
N GLY A 205 -10.10 16.27 9.82
CA GLY A 205 -9.60 17.59 9.40
C GLY A 205 -10.61 18.49 8.67
N SER A 206 -11.78 17.99 8.26
CA SER A 206 -12.82 18.80 7.62
C SER A 206 -14.23 18.33 7.97
N SER A 207 -15.06 19.26 8.43
CA SER A 207 -16.51 19.04 8.67
C SER A 207 -17.40 19.68 7.61
N LYS A 208 -16.84 20.54 6.74
CA LYS A 208 -17.61 21.28 5.74
C LYS A 208 -17.50 20.58 4.39
N PRO A 209 -18.63 20.15 3.78
CA PRO A 209 -18.60 19.61 2.43
C PRO A 209 -18.28 20.73 1.44
N ILE A 210 -17.39 20.46 0.50
CA ILE A 210 -17.07 21.40 -0.59
C ILE A 210 -17.92 21.17 -1.84
N GLY A 211 -18.61 20.01 -1.93
CA GLY A 211 -19.31 19.55 -3.12
C GLY A 211 -18.41 18.71 -4.03
N THR A 212 -19.00 17.73 -4.72
CA THR A 212 -18.29 16.91 -5.71
C THR A 212 -19.24 16.57 -6.86
N SER A 213 -18.69 16.29 -8.04
CA SER A 213 -19.41 15.77 -9.19
C SER A 213 -18.67 14.55 -9.74
N LYS A 214 -19.34 13.79 -10.60
CA LYS A 214 -18.73 12.66 -11.30
C LYS A 214 -17.48 13.08 -12.08
N GLU A 215 -17.54 14.19 -12.80
CA GLU A 215 -16.42 14.71 -13.60
C GLU A 215 -15.21 15.06 -12.71
N LEU A 216 -15.43 15.65 -11.54
CA LEU A 216 -14.35 15.95 -10.59
C LEU A 216 -13.71 14.65 -10.06
N ASP A 217 -14.52 13.64 -9.75
CA ASP A 217 -14.04 12.33 -9.29
C ASP A 217 -13.29 11.58 -10.40
N ASP A 218 -13.74 11.68 -11.65
CA ASP A 218 -13.07 11.10 -12.82
C ASP A 218 -11.71 11.78 -13.06
N ASN A 219 -11.64 13.11 -12.97
CA ASN A 219 -10.38 13.86 -13.07
C ASN A 219 -9.41 13.50 -11.93
N ARG A 220 -9.89 13.43 -10.68
CA ARG A 220 -9.08 12.96 -9.54
C ARG A 220 -8.53 11.55 -9.79
N THR A 221 -9.36 10.66 -10.34
CA THR A 221 -8.98 9.29 -10.68
C THR A 221 -7.81 9.26 -11.66
N GLU A 222 -7.85 10.05 -12.74
CA GLU A 222 -6.76 10.08 -13.73
C GLU A 222 -5.44 10.61 -13.14
N ILE A 223 -5.51 11.67 -12.33
CA ILE A 223 -4.32 12.22 -11.69
C ILE A 223 -3.73 11.25 -10.65
N LEU A 224 -4.58 10.59 -9.86
CA LEU A 224 -4.13 9.58 -8.89
C LEU A 224 -3.53 8.34 -9.57
N ARG A 225 -4.01 7.95 -10.76
CA ARG A 225 -3.39 6.86 -11.54
C ARG A 225 -1.97 7.21 -11.94
N LEU A 226 -1.74 8.39 -12.51
CA LEU A 226 -0.39 8.83 -12.88
C LEU A 226 0.49 8.95 -11.64
N LEU A 227 -0.02 9.54 -10.56
CA LEU A 227 0.72 9.64 -9.31
C LEU A 227 1.13 8.25 -8.79
N LEU A 228 0.20 7.29 -8.72
CA LEU A 228 0.51 5.94 -8.27
C LEU A 228 1.56 5.25 -9.17
N VAL A 229 1.48 5.44 -10.50
CA VAL A 229 2.48 4.92 -11.43
C VAL A 229 3.86 5.49 -11.11
N LEU A 230 4.01 6.80 -10.90
CA LEU A 230 5.29 7.42 -10.54
C LEU A 230 5.81 6.91 -9.20
N LEU A 231 4.93 6.73 -8.21
CA LEU A 231 5.29 6.15 -6.92
C LEU A 231 5.69 4.66 -7.01
N SER A 232 5.32 3.96 -8.09
CA SER A 232 5.50 2.49 -8.22
C SER A 232 6.91 2.03 -8.59
N ARG A 233 7.91 2.92 -8.72
CA ARG A 233 9.30 2.57 -9.12
C ARG A 233 9.87 1.39 -8.33
N SER A 234 9.54 1.27 -7.04
CA SER A 234 9.99 0.15 -6.19
C SER A 234 9.51 -1.23 -6.63
N MET A 235 8.45 -1.34 -7.43
CA MET A 235 7.93 -2.61 -7.98
C MET A 235 8.83 -3.20 -9.07
N TYR A 236 9.72 -2.39 -9.65
CA TYR A 236 10.62 -2.78 -10.74
C TYR A 236 12.03 -3.13 -10.24
N ILE A 237 12.23 -3.12 -8.92
CA ILE A 237 13.52 -3.39 -8.27
C ILE A 237 13.40 -4.73 -7.51
N PRO A 238 14.47 -5.56 -7.47
CA PRO A 238 14.45 -6.79 -6.69
C PRO A 238 14.12 -6.56 -5.20
N PRO A 239 13.37 -7.46 -4.52
CA PRO A 239 12.98 -7.29 -3.12
C PRO A 239 14.14 -7.05 -2.15
N THR A 240 15.32 -7.60 -2.44
CA THR A 240 16.54 -7.43 -1.64
C THR A 240 17.11 -6.01 -1.67
N ALA A 241 16.78 -5.22 -2.69
CA ALA A 241 17.29 -3.86 -2.87
C ALA A 241 16.28 -2.77 -2.46
N ILE A 242 15.01 -3.10 -2.23
CA ILE A 242 13.94 -2.11 -1.93
C ILE A 242 14.28 -1.22 -0.72
N THR A 243 14.90 -1.77 0.33
CA THR A 243 15.25 -1.02 1.54
C THR A 243 16.55 -0.23 1.42
N ALA A 244 17.37 -0.54 0.40
CA ALA A 244 18.66 0.10 0.16
C ALA A 244 18.60 1.17 -0.94
N THR A 245 17.61 1.08 -1.83
CA THR A 245 17.46 2.00 -2.98
C THR A 245 16.41 3.07 -2.68
N GLU A 246 16.81 4.33 -2.80
CA GLU A 246 15.92 5.48 -2.66
C GLU A 246 14.93 5.54 -3.85
N ASN A 247 13.65 5.75 -3.55
CA ASN A 247 12.63 6.07 -4.55
C ASN A 247 12.31 7.57 -4.46
N ARG A 248 12.97 8.38 -5.28
CA ARG A 248 12.89 9.85 -5.25
C ARG A 248 11.49 10.40 -5.52
N TRP A 249 10.67 9.68 -6.31
CA TRP A 249 9.27 10.05 -6.52
C TRP A 249 8.48 10.03 -5.21
N ILE A 250 8.65 8.98 -4.40
CA ILE A 250 7.99 8.90 -3.10
C ILE A 250 8.65 9.85 -2.11
N ASP A 251 9.99 9.87 -2.03
CA ASP A 251 10.73 10.68 -1.07
C ASP A 251 10.32 12.15 -1.18
N THR A 252 10.34 12.71 -2.38
CA THR A 252 9.96 14.12 -2.63
C THR A 252 8.56 14.44 -2.12
N VAL A 253 7.60 13.52 -2.28
CA VAL A 253 6.23 13.75 -1.79
C VAL A 253 6.18 13.71 -0.26
N VAL A 254 6.87 12.74 0.36
CA VAL A 254 6.80 12.52 1.81
C VAL A 254 7.72 13.41 2.65
N THR A 255 8.79 13.97 2.07
CA THR A 255 9.75 14.87 2.74
C THR A 255 9.62 16.32 2.27
N GLY A 256 9.27 16.56 1.00
CA GLY A 256 9.33 17.88 0.35
C GLY A 256 8.06 18.72 0.43
N SER A 257 6.94 18.18 0.94
CA SER A 257 5.66 18.90 1.00
C SER A 257 5.52 19.73 2.28
N ASP A 258 5.05 20.98 2.18
CA ASP A 258 4.67 21.77 3.35
C ASP A 258 3.51 21.10 4.11
N ARG A 259 3.36 21.44 5.40
CA ARG A 259 2.33 20.96 6.31
C ARG A 259 0.93 21.04 5.70
N GLN A 260 0.56 22.16 5.08
CA GLN A 260 -0.78 22.34 4.52
C GLN A 260 -1.06 21.34 3.40
N ILE A 261 -0.10 21.16 2.49
CA ILE A 261 -0.20 20.24 1.34
C ILE A 261 -0.30 18.80 1.85
N THR A 262 0.59 18.42 2.76
CA THR A 262 0.61 17.07 3.34
C THR A 262 -0.72 16.73 4.01
N LEU A 263 -1.25 17.64 4.83
CA LEU A 263 -2.52 17.44 5.51
C LEU A 263 -3.71 17.41 4.54
N ALA A 264 -3.72 18.26 3.52
CA ALA A 264 -4.77 18.26 2.51
C ALA A 264 -4.81 16.93 1.75
N ILE A 265 -3.66 16.42 1.30
CA ILE A 265 -3.56 15.10 0.65
C ILE A 265 -3.98 14.00 1.61
N LEU A 266 -3.35 13.91 2.79
CA LEU A 266 -3.62 12.86 3.77
C LEU A 266 -5.12 12.77 4.12
N CYS A 267 -5.73 13.90 4.48
CA CYS A 267 -7.15 13.94 4.86
C CYS A 267 -8.06 13.67 3.67
N SER A 268 -7.76 14.19 2.47
CA SER A 268 -8.56 13.92 1.27
C SER A 268 -8.57 12.42 0.93
N LEU A 269 -7.41 11.77 0.88
CA LEU A 269 -7.31 10.35 0.55
C LEU A 269 -8.01 9.48 1.61
N VAL A 270 -7.76 9.73 2.90
CA VAL A 270 -8.37 8.98 4.01
C VAL A 270 -9.88 9.19 4.05
N ASN A 271 -10.36 10.43 3.95
CA ASN A 271 -11.80 10.71 4.05
C ASN A 271 -12.55 10.14 2.86
N SER A 272 -12.05 10.30 1.64
CA SER A 272 -12.68 9.75 0.45
C SER A 272 -12.71 8.22 0.48
N ALA A 273 -11.65 7.58 0.97
CA ALA A 273 -11.63 6.13 1.12
C ALA A 273 -12.59 5.63 2.21
N LEU A 274 -12.54 6.21 3.41
CA LEU A 274 -13.24 5.68 4.59
C LEU A 274 -14.67 6.20 4.74
N LYS A 275 -15.11 7.19 3.94
CA LYS A 275 -16.51 7.59 3.83
C LYS A 275 -17.29 6.79 2.79
N TYR A 276 -16.62 6.05 1.91
CA TYR A 276 -17.25 5.17 0.93
C TYR A 276 -18.11 4.10 1.59
N ASN A 277 -19.31 3.87 1.02
CA ASN A 277 -20.25 2.87 1.48
C ASN A 277 -20.54 1.85 0.37
N PRO A 278 -19.99 0.62 0.46
CA PRO A 278 -20.15 -0.40 -0.59
C PRO A 278 -21.59 -0.92 -0.72
N SER A 279 -22.43 -0.74 0.31
CA SER A 279 -23.83 -1.20 0.30
C SER A 279 -24.74 -0.31 -0.54
N GLY A 280 -24.31 0.92 -0.88
CA GLY A 280 -25.14 1.89 -1.60
C GLY A 280 -26.50 2.11 -0.92
N TRP A 281 -27.58 1.79 -1.64
CA TRP A 281 -28.97 1.91 -1.18
C TRP A 281 -29.44 0.72 -0.32
N GLY A 282 -28.63 -0.32 -0.16
CA GLY A 282 -28.97 -1.51 0.65
C GLY A 282 -29.95 -2.48 -0.02
N LEU A 283 -30.25 -2.31 -1.32
CA LEU A 283 -31.11 -3.22 -2.08
C LEU A 283 -30.32 -4.40 -2.68
N PRO A 284 -30.88 -5.62 -2.69
CA PRO A 284 -30.30 -6.77 -3.38
C PRO A 284 -30.02 -6.48 -4.87
N TYR A 285 -28.88 -6.94 -5.37
CA TYR A 285 -28.43 -6.82 -6.77
C TYR A 285 -28.26 -5.38 -7.30
N ASN A 286 -28.28 -4.36 -6.42
CA ASN A 286 -28.11 -2.96 -6.81
C ASN A 286 -26.82 -2.73 -7.63
N HIS A 287 -25.75 -3.43 -7.29
CA HIS A 287 -24.45 -3.33 -7.96
C HIS A 287 -24.39 -3.97 -9.36
N VAL A 288 -25.39 -4.78 -9.72
CA VAL A 288 -25.53 -5.32 -11.09
C VAL A 288 -26.19 -4.28 -11.99
N MET A 289 -27.13 -3.51 -11.43
CA MET A 289 -27.89 -2.50 -12.17
C MET A 289 -27.13 -1.17 -12.31
N PHE A 290 -26.28 -0.82 -11.34
CA PHE A 290 -25.56 0.45 -11.32
C PHE A 290 -24.04 0.22 -11.23
N ASN A 291 -23.31 0.84 -12.16
CA ASN A 291 -21.85 0.80 -12.16
C ASN A 291 -21.29 1.77 -11.11
N ASP A 292 -20.57 1.23 -10.13
CA ASP A 292 -19.96 2.01 -9.05
C ASP A 292 -18.56 2.48 -9.46
N GLN A 293 -18.52 3.61 -10.15
CA GLN A 293 -17.26 4.23 -10.59
C GLN A 293 -16.46 4.84 -9.43
N ARG A 294 -17.12 5.14 -8.31
CA ARG A 294 -16.47 5.72 -7.13
C ARG A 294 -15.57 4.72 -6.41
N GLU A 295 -15.87 3.42 -6.50
CA GLU A 295 -14.99 2.38 -5.95
C GLU A 295 -13.55 2.46 -6.51
N LEU A 296 -13.38 2.84 -7.78
CA LEU A 296 -12.06 2.97 -8.37
C LEU A 296 -11.27 4.15 -7.79
N LEU A 297 -11.91 5.30 -7.60
CA LEU A 297 -11.32 6.44 -6.91
C LEU A 297 -10.90 6.05 -5.48
N VAL A 298 -11.78 5.34 -4.76
CA VAL A 298 -11.52 4.85 -3.39
C VAL A 298 -10.32 3.91 -3.35
N MET A 299 -10.23 2.99 -4.29
CA MET A 299 -9.11 2.06 -4.41
C MET A 299 -7.80 2.81 -4.66
N LEU A 300 -7.77 3.78 -5.57
CA LEU A 300 -6.60 4.62 -5.81
C LEU A 300 -6.22 5.46 -4.59
N CYS A 301 -7.21 6.03 -3.89
CA CYS A 301 -6.97 6.76 -2.64
C CYS A 301 -6.27 5.87 -1.60
N LEU A 302 -6.75 4.64 -1.42
CA LEU A 302 -6.17 3.64 -0.52
C LEU A 302 -4.76 3.22 -0.95
N GLN A 303 -4.55 2.95 -2.24
CA GLN A 303 -3.24 2.55 -2.77
C GLN A 303 -2.21 3.66 -2.60
N VAL A 304 -2.55 4.90 -2.99
CA VAL A 304 -1.66 6.05 -2.84
C VAL A 304 -1.34 6.30 -1.37
N ILE A 305 -2.33 6.33 -0.47
CA ILE A 305 -2.03 6.59 0.94
C ILE A 305 -1.20 5.46 1.59
N VAL A 306 -1.44 4.20 1.23
CA VAL A 306 -0.65 3.08 1.75
C VAL A 306 0.81 3.17 1.28
N VAL A 307 1.05 3.46 0.00
CA VAL A 307 2.41 3.64 -0.54
C VAL A 307 3.13 4.79 0.17
N LEU A 308 2.45 5.93 0.35
CA LEU A 308 3.02 7.08 1.06
C LEU A 308 3.31 6.77 2.54
N LEU A 309 2.49 5.96 3.22
CA LEU A 309 2.69 5.60 4.64
C LEU A 309 3.73 4.50 4.87
N ASP A 310 3.95 3.64 3.88
CA ASP A 310 4.88 2.51 3.96
C ASP A 310 6.34 2.92 3.78
N TYR A 311 6.58 3.92 2.94
CA TYR A 311 7.92 4.36 2.58
C TYR A 311 8.76 4.78 3.79
N GLN A 312 9.92 4.14 3.93
CA GLN A 312 10.93 4.46 4.91
C GLN A 312 11.95 5.41 4.26
N VAL A 313 12.07 6.62 4.80
CA VAL A 313 13.04 7.61 4.33
C VAL A 313 14.44 7.08 4.60
N ILE A 314 15.28 7.00 3.56
CA ILE A 314 16.67 6.58 3.68
C ILE A 314 17.48 7.81 4.08
N GLU A 315 17.99 7.83 5.31
CA GLU A 315 18.84 8.93 5.77
C GLU A 315 20.20 8.89 5.04
N GLY A 316 20.51 9.96 4.29
CA GLY A 316 21.83 10.16 3.69
C GLY A 316 22.95 10.31 4.73
N PRO A 317 24.23 10.28 4.32
CA PRO A 317 25.36 10.43 5.26
C PRO A 317 25.23 11.70 6.09
N ALA A 318 25.39 11.56 7.40
CA ALA A 318 25.12 12.58 8.40
C ALA A 318 25.68 13.96 8.02
N SER A 319 24.80 14.95 7.88
CA SER A 319 25.18 16.36 7.83
C SER A 319 25.90 16.76 9.14
N PRO A 320 26.83 17.74 9.10
CA PRO A 320 27.66 18.12 10.25
C PRO A 320 26.83 18.43 11.52
N PRO A 321 27.41 18.20 12.73
CA PRO A 321 26.69 18.17 14.00
C PRO A 321 25.91 19.45 14.34
N ASN A 322 26.30 20.60 13.80
CA ASN A 322 25.64 21.88 14.07
C ASN A 322 24.25 22.03 13.41
N GLN A 323 23.86 21.19 12.45
CA GLN A 323 22.50 21.19 11.84
C GLN A 323 21.57 20.09 12.40
N GLN A 324 22.10 19.16 13.20
CA GLN A 324 21.30 18.06 13.77
C GLN A 324 20.38 18.56 14.91
N ALA A 325 20.85 19.48 15.75
CA ALA A 325 20.07 19.96 16.90
C ALA A 325 18.77 20.69 16.50
N GLN A 326 18.75 21.40 15.36
CA GLN A 326 17.56 22.08 14.84
C GLN A 326 16.63 21.12 14.06
N ARG A 327 17.18 20.19 13.27
CA ARG A 327 16.39 19.18 12.51
C ARG A 327 15.69 18.14 13.39
N THR A 328 16.24 17.86 14.58
CA THR A 328 15.67 16.86 15.51
C THR A 328 14.35 17.33 16.14
N LEU A 329 14.13 18.65 16.26
CA LEU A 329 12.86 19.22 16.74
C LEU A 329 11.77 19.30 15.66
N GLU A 330 12.15 19.41 14.37
CA GLU A 330 11.18 19.66 13.27
C GLU A 330 10.85 18.42 12.43
N GLY A 331 11.51 17.28 12.62
CA GLY A 331 11.18 16.05 11.87
C GLY A 331 11.41 16.17 10.35
N ALA A 332 12.25 17.11 9.92
CA ALA A 332 12.48 17.48 8.52
C ALA A 332 12.96 16.33 7.61
N ASN A 333 13.48 15.24 8.18
CA ASN A 333 13.90 14.03 7.44
C ASN A 333 13.02 12.81 7.73
N LYS A 334 11.77 13.02 8.16
CA LYS A 334 10.83 11.94 8.46
C LYS A 334 9.65 12.03 7.52
N ASN A 335 9.12 10.86 7.16
CA ASN A 335 7.89 10.73 6.39
C ASN A 335 6.75 11.55 7.06
N GLN A 336 6.38 12.67 6.43
CA GLN A 336 5.43 13.65 6.98
C GLN A 336 4.02 13.07 7.09
N PHE A 337 3.62 12.20 6.16
CA PHE A 337 2.32 11.51 6.21
C PHE A 337 2.22 10.61 7.44
N ARG A 338 3.26 9.81 7.70
CA ARG A 338 3.34 8.97 8.90
C ARG A 338 3.40 9.81 10.17
N PHE A 339 4.12 10.93 10.15
CA PHE A 339 4.16 11.88 11.26
C PHE A 339 2.77 12.41 11.59
N TYR A 340 2.03 12.98 10.64
CA TYR A 340 0.71 13.54 10.91
C TYR A 340 -0.33 12.47 11.27
N LEU A 341 -0.28 11.28 10.66
CA LEU A 341 -1.12 10.15 11.06
C LEU A 341 -0.89 9.74 12.54
N SER A 342 0.37 9.75 12.99
CA SER A 342 0.73 9.45 14.39
C SER A 342 0.24 10.51 15.39
N ARG A 343 -0.08 11.73 14.91
CA ARG A 343 -0.52 12.87 15.73
C ARG A 343 -2.05 12.94 15.88
N LEU A 344 -2.81 12.13 15.14
CA LEU A 344 -4.25 11.98 15.38
C LEU A 344 -4.50 11.52 16.82
N HIS A 345 -5.48 12.14 17.47
CA HIS A 345 -5.73 11.95 18.90
C HIS A 345 -7.17 12.21 19.33
N ARG A 346 -7.99 12.85 18.49
CA ARG A 346 -9.39 13.11 18.82
C ARG A 346 -10.15 11.81 18.70
N GLU A 347 -11.03 11.55 19.67
CA GLU A 347 -11.87 10.35 19.68
C GLU A 347 -12.76 10.27 18.43
N GLN A 348 -13.29 11.40 17.97
CA GLN A 348 -14.08 11.48 16.74
C GLN A 348 -13.29 11.05 15.49
N ASP A 349 -12.00 11.39 15.41
CA ASP A 349 -11.15 10.97 14.29
C ASP A 349 -10.93 9.45 14.34
N PHE A 350 -10.72 8.88 15.53
CA PHE A 350 -10.58 7.43 15.69
C PHE A 350 -11.86 6.65 15.45
N LEU A 351 -13.02 7.21 15.84
CA LEU A 351 -14.32 6.64 15.52
C LEU A 351 -14.53 6.62 14.00
N PHE A 352 -14.27 7.73 13.31
CA PHE A 352 -14.36 7.82 11.85
C PHE A 352 -13.47 6.79 11.15
N LEU A 353 -12.21 6.68 11.57
CA LEU A 353 -11.26 5.68 11.06
C LEU A 353 -11.80 4.26 11.27
N THR A 354 -12.23 3.95 12.49
CA THR A 354 -12.69 2.61 12.89
C THR A 354 -13.94 2.20 12.13
N ASP A 355 -14.95 3.07 12.08
CA ASP A 355 -16.23 2.78 11.42
C ASP A 355 -16.08 2.66 9.90
N GLY A 356 -15.27 3.52 9.29
CA GLY A 356 -14.98 3.46 7.86
C GLY A 356 -14.25 2.18 7.47
N MET A 357 -13.19 1.83 8.20
CA MET A 357 -12.44 0.58 7.97
C MET A 357 -13.30 -0.64 8.21
N TYR A 358 -14.04 -0.68 9.34
CA TYR A 358 -14.93 -1.78 9.67
C TYR A 358 -16.00 -1.97 8.58
N ARG A 359 -16.65 -0.90 8.11
CA ARG A 359 -17.69 -0.98 7.07
C ARG A 359 -17.19 -1.63 5.78
N ILE A 360 -15.97 -1.31 5.35
CA ILE A 360 -15.38 -1.90 4.14
C ILE A 360 -14.96 -3.36 4.41
N LEU A 361 -14.28 -3.61 5.53
CA LEU A 361 -13.74 -4.94 5.85
C LEU A 361 -14.80 -5.97 6.24
N SER A 362 -15.92 -5.55 6.82
CA SER A 362 -17.03 -6.42 7.17
C SER A 362 -17.94 -6.76 5.98
N ASN A 363 -17.83 -6.03 4.86
CA ASN A 363 -18.69 -6.23 3.70
C ASN A 363 -18.55 -7.64 3.08
N PRO A 364 -17.34 -8.18 2.79
CA PRO A 364 -17.20 -9.54 2.26
C PRO A 364 -17.79 -10.60 3.20
N MET A 365 -17.56 -10.44 4.51
CA MET A 365 -18.10 -11.31 5.55
C MET A 365 -19.65 -11.27 5.53
N ALA A 366 -20.25 -10.08 5.55
CA ALA A 366 -21.70 -9.94 5.51
C ALA A 366 -22.32 -10.48 4.20
N ALA A 367 -21.67 -10.24 3.05
CA ALA A 367 -22.12 -10.71 1.75
C ALA A 367 -22.15 -12.25 1.68
N SER A 368 -21.17 -12.92 2.29
CA SER A 368 -21.12 -14.39 2.37
C SER A 368 -22.15 -15.02 3.31
N SER A 369 -22.81 -14.22 4.15
CA SER A 369 -23.89 -14.67 5.06
C SER A 369 -25.30 -14.41 4.50
N THR A 370 -25.44 -13.95 3.24
CA THR A 370 -26.75 -13.63 2.65
C THR A 370 -27.50 -14.86 2.16
N TYR A 371 -28.84 -14.84 2.26
CA TYR A 371 -29.70 -15.94 1.77
C TYR A 371 -29.75 -16.01 0.23
N LEU A 372 -29.58 -14.87 -0.44
CA LEU A 372 -29.62 -14.75 -1.89
C LEU A 372 -28.18 -14.69 -2.44
N PRO A 373 -27.72 -15.71 -3.18
CA PRO A 373 -26.36 -15.75 -3.72
C PRO A 373 -26.07 -14.53 -4.60
N GLY A 374 -24.93 -13.87 -4.39
CA GLY A 374 -24.52 -12.72 -5.19
C GLY A 374 -25.42 -11.49 -5.05
N SER A 375 -26.31 -11.46 -4.06
CA SER A 375 -27.22 -10.31 -3.84
C SER A 375 -26.51 -9.06 -3.35
N THR A 376 -25.37 -9.22 -2.69
CA THR A 376 -24.58 -8.11 -2.12
C THR A 376 -23.26 -7.96 -2.85
N LYS A 377 -22.88 -6.71 -3.12
CA LYS A 377 -21.60 -6.39 -3.73
C LYS A 377 -20.46 -6.83 -2.82
N HIS A 378 -19.48 -7.54 -3.38
CA HIS A 378 -18.20 -7.76 -2.75
C HIS A 378 -17.26 -6.60 -3.08
N VAL A 379 -16.83 -5.87 -2.06
CA VAL A 379 -15.90 -4.76 -2.22
C VAL A 379 -14.52 -5.26 -2.65
N LYS A 380 -13.91 -4.58 -3.62
CA LYS A 380 -12.59 -4.97 -4.16
C LYS A 380 -11.42 -4.41 -3.36
N CYS A 381 -11.62 -3.30 -2.64
CA CYS A 381 -10.57 -2.59 -1.91
C CYS A 381 -10.37 -3.04 -0.44
N HIS A 382 -10.80 -4.26 -0.07
CA HIS A 382 -10.67 -4.76 1.29
C HIS A 382 -9.20 -5.00 1.68
N ILE A 383 -8.35 -5.42 0.74
CA ILE A 383 -6.92 -5.65 0.98
C ILE A 383 -6.23 -4.34 1.34
N GLU A 384 -6.43 -3.28 0.54
CA GLU A 384 -5.81 -1.98 0.79
C GLU A 384 -6.36 -1.30 2.04
N THR A 385 -7.63 -1.51 2.35
CA THR A 385 -8.21 -1.05 3.63
C THR A 385 -7.54 -1.76 4.82
N LEU A 386 -7.26 -3.06 4.70
CA LEU A 386 -6.56 -3.81 5.74
C LEU A 386 -5.11 -3.35 5.89
N MET A 387 -4.43 -3.03 4.78
CA MET A 387 -3.10 -2.41 4.80
C MET A 387 -3.12 -1.04 5.50
N LEU A 388 -4.10 -0.18 5.20
CA LEU A 388 -4.27 1.10 5.89
C LEU A 388 -4.50 0.91 7.39
N CYS A 389 -5.33 -0.07 7.78
CA CYS A 389 -5.55 -0.42 9.18
C CYS A 389 -4.23 -0.80 9.86
N TRP A 390 -3.44 -1.68 9.23
CA TRP A 390 -2.13 -2.05 9.74
C TRP A 390 -1.20 -0.83 9.90
N LYS A 391 -1.06 0.00 8.86
CA LYS A 391 -0.21 1.20 8.95
C LYS A 391 -0.66 2.17 10.03
N THR A 392 -1.96 2.29 10.26
CA THR A 392 -2.53 3.11 11.35
C THR A 392 -2.20 2.51 12.73
N LEU A 393 -2.31 1.19 12.90
CA LEU A 393 -1.93 0.49 14.14
C LEU A 393 -0.43 0.65 14.46
N GLU A 394 0.43 0.63 13.44
CA GLU A 394 1.88 0.80 13.60
C GLU A 394 2.26 2.25 13.92
N ALA A 395 1.66 3.21 13.19
CA ALA A 395 2.03 4.62 13.29
C ALA A 395 1.46 5.28 14.54
N ASN A 396 0.26 4.92 14.98
CA ASN A 396 -0.46 5.63 16.03
C ASN A 396 -0.74 4.76 17.26
N LYS A 397 0.07 4.93 18.32
CA LYS A 397 -0.11 4.18 19.58
C LYS A 397 -1.43 4.51 20.28
N ARG A 398 -1.93 5.75 20.15
CA ARG A 398 -3.20 6.19 20.77
C ARG A 398 -4.40 5.52 20.12
N PHE A 399 -4.35 5.33 18.80
CA PHE A 399 -5.37 4.56 18.08
C PHE A 399 -5.47 3.12 18.59
N ARG A 400 -4.33 2.45 18.87
CA ARG A 400 -4.34 1.12 19.48
C ARG A 400 -5.00 1.09 20.86
N VAL A 401 -4.67 2.06 21.71
CA VAL A 401 -5.28 2.20 23.04
C VAL A 401 -6.79 2.42 22.90
N TYR A 402 -7.22 3.31 22.00
CA TYR A 402 -8.64 3.54 21.71
C TYR A 402 -9.37 2.26 21.30
N LEU A 403 -8.81 1.45 20.39
CA LEU A 403 -9.43 0.19 19.96
C LEU A 403 -9.57 -0.82 21.11
N LEU A 404 -8.63 -0.81 22.05
CA LEU A 404 -8.65 -1.68 23.24
C LEU A 404 -9.70 -1.21 24.24
N GLU A 405 -9.75 0.08 24.56
CA GLU A 405 -10.70 0.67 25.52
C GLU A 405 -12.14 0.56 25.04
N THR A 406 -12.38 0.75 23.74
CA THR A 406 -13.71 0.62 23.12
C THR A 406 -14.08 -0.82 22.75
N ASN A 407 -13.16 -1.77 22.93
CA ASN A 407 -13.27 -3.18 22.50
C ASN A 407 -13.46 -3.39 20.98
N ARG A 408 -13.37 -2.34 20.16
CA ARG A 408 -13.43 -2.42 18.69
C ARG A 408 -12.31 -3.29 18.12
N VAL A 409 -11.23 -3.50 18.87
CA VAL A 409 -10.19 -4.48 18.53
C VAL A 409 -10.73 -5.90 18.30
N LEU A 410 -11.80 -6.30 19.00
CA LEU A 410 -12.39 -7.63 18.88
C LEU A 410 -13.09 -7.81 17.52
N ASP A 411 -13.71 -6.75 17.00
CA ASP A 411 -14.29 -6.72 15.65
C ASP A 411 -13.20 -6.97 14.60
N PHE A 412 -12.03 -6.33 14.75
CA PHE A 412 -10.88 -6.59 13.88
C PHE A 412 -10.31 -7.99 14.05
N VAL A 413 -10.28 -8.58 15.26
CA VAL A 413 -9.87 -9.99 15.43
C VAL A 413 -10.74 -10.93 14.61
N VAL A 414 -12.06 -10.73 14.62
CA VAL A 414 -13.01 -11.52 13.82
C VAL A 414 -12.73 -11.35 12.33
N ILE A 415 -12.54 -10.11 11.85
CA ILE A 415 -12.21 -9.81 10.45
C ILE A 415 -10.89 -10.50 10.02
N LEU A 416 -9.84 -10.39 10.84
CA LEU A 416 -8.53 -10.97 10.55
C LEU A 416 -8.59 -12.50 10.47
N LEU A 417 -9.34 -13.14 11.37
CA LEU A 417 -9.55 -14.58 11.36
C LEU A 417 -10.45 -15.01 10.20
N TYR A 418 -11.48 -14.23 9.86
CA TYR A 418 -12.34 -14.47 8.70
C TYR A 418 -11.52 -14.55 7.41
N PHE A 419 -10.77 -13.49 7.07
CA PHE A 419 -9.94 -13.48 5.86
C PHE A 419 -8.88 -14.59 5.87
N SER A 420 -8.30 -14.88 7.04
CA SER A 420 -7.34 -15.98 7.17
C SER A 420 -7.98 -17.33 6.86
N LEU A 421 -9.19 -17.59 7.35
CA LEU A 421 -9.89 -18.87 7.21
C LEU A 421 -10.52 -19.07 5.83
N GLU A 422 -11.11 -18.01 5.27
CA GLU A 422 -11.69 -17.99 3.92
C GLU A 422 -10.62 -18.33 2.87
N HIS A 423 -9.48 -17.65 2.94
CA HIS A 423 -8.44 -17.73 1.91
C HIS A 423 -7.29 -18.69 2.26
N LYS A 424 -7.43 -19.53 3.30
CA LYS A 424 -6.33 -20.37 3.82
C LYS A 424 -5.72 -21.35 2.80
N LEU A 425 -6.46 -21.72 1.77
CA LEU A 425 -6.04 -22.65 0.71
C LEU A 425 -5.71 -21.95 -0.61
N ASP A 426 -5.96 -20.65 -0.72
CA ASP A 426 -5.78 -19.90 -1.96
C ASP A 426 -4.39 -19.25 -1.99
N SER A 427 -3.54 -19.77 -2.88
CA SER A 427 -2.18 -19.26 -3.07
C SER A 427 -2.14 -17.80 -3.56
N THR A 428 -3.17 -17.34 -4.28
CA THR A 428 -3.23 -15.96 -4.80
C THR A 428 -3.43 -14.95 -3.66
N HIS A 429 -4.06 -15.39 -2.56
CA HIS A 429 -4.32 -14.59 -1.36
C HIS A 429 -3.34 -14.90 -0.22
N ALA A 430 -2.23 -15.60 -0.48
CA ALA A 430 -1.25 -15.93 0.56
C ALA A 430 -0.66 -14.67 1.24
N GLY A 431 -0.52 -13.56 0.50
CA GLY A 431 -0.12 -12.26 1.05
C GLY A 431 -1.12 -11.69 2.06
N LEU A 432 -2.41 -11.81 1.77
CA LEU A 432 -3.50 -11.38 2.68
C LEU A 432 -3.49 -12.21 3.97
N VAL A 433 -3.41 -13.53 3.88
CA VAL A 433 -3.36 -14.41 5.07
C VAL A 433 -2.12 -14.12 5.93
N ARG A 434 -0.97 -13.87 5.29
CA ARG A 434 0.26 -13.46 5.99
C ARG A 434 0.06 -12.13 6.73
N MET A 435 -0.57 -11.16 6.09
CA MET A 435 -0.90 -9.87 6.69
C MET A 435 -1.79 -10.05 7.93
N CYS A 436 -2.86 -10.84 7.82
CA CYS A 436 -3.75 -11.10 8.95
C CYS A 436 -3.00 -11.72 10.14
N ALA A 437 -2.14 -12.73 9.88
CA ALA A 437 -1.34 -13.38 10.92
C ALA A 437 -0.36 -12.40 11.60
N CYS A 438 0.30 -11.53 10.84
CA CYS A 438 1.24 -10.53 11.37
C CYS A 438 0.53 -9.43 12.17
N MET A 439 -0.65 -9.00 11.74
CA MET A 439 -1.47 -8.04 12.48
C MET A 439 -1.94 -8.64 13.82
N LEU A 440 -2.44 -9.89 13.82
CA LEU A 440 -2.80 -10.61 15.05
C LEU A 440 -1.60 -10.74 15.99
N GLN A 441 -0.43 -11.11 15.45
CA GLN A 441 0.80 -11.20 16.24
C GLN A 441 1.20 -9.84 16.82
N THR A 442 1.04 -8.75 16.07
CA THR A 442 1.36 -7.40 16.54
C THR A 442 0.43 -6.95 17.67
N LEU A 443 -0.88 -7.20 17.54
CA LEU A 443 -1.86 -6.91 18.58
C LEU A 443 -1.63 -7.74 19.84
N SER A 444 -1.27 -9.02 19.68
CA SER A 444 -1.06 -9.96 20.79
C SER A 444 0.04 -9.55 21.77
N LYS A 445 0.99 -8.70 21.35
CA LYS A 445 2.07 -8.20 22.21
C LYS A 445 1.58 -7.27 23.31
N ASP A 446 0.36 -6.72 23.20
CA ASP A 446 -0.22 -5.86 24.23
C ASP A 446 -0.93 -6.70 25.30
N ARG A 447 -0.58 -6.50 26.58
CA ARG A 447 -1.23 -7.17 27.72
C ARG A 447 -2.74 -6.91 27.79
N ALA A 448 -3.18 -5.72 27.40
CA ALA A 448 -4.60 -5.35 27.43
C ALA A 448 -5.38 -6.16 26.39
N PHE A 449 -4.78 -6.43 25.22
CA PHE A 449 -5.38 -7.26 24.20
C PHE A 449 -5.67 -8.67 24.74
N GLY A 450 -4.68 -9.31 25.38
CA GLY A 450 -4.85 -10.63 25.98
C GLY A 450 -5.98 -10.70 27.01
N ARG A 451 -6.15 -9.65 27.83
CA ARG A 451 -7.27 -9.55 28.79
C ARG A 451 -8.62 -9.36 28.12
N THR A 452 -8.68 -8.53 27.06
CA THR A 452 -9.92 -8.24 26.33
C THR A 452 -10.46 -9.48 25.61
N LEU A 453 -9.61 -10.47 25.28
CA LEU A 453 -10.04 -11.73 24.68
C LEU A 453 -10.93 -12.60 25.59
N ASN A 454 -10.94 -12.37 26.90
CA ASN A 454 -11.78 -13.13 27.84
C ASN A 454 -13.26 -12.75 27.78
N ARG A 455 -13.63 -11.74 26.98
CA ARG A 455 -15.04 -11.37 26.79
C ARG A 455 -15.82 -12.50 26.09
N PRO A 456 -17.10 -12.70 26.42
CA PRO A 456 -17.95 -13.66 25.71
C PRO A 456 -18.11 -13.23 24.26
N PHE A 457 -18.14 -14.20 23.34
CA PHE A 457 -18.33 -13.93 21.93
C PHE A 457 -19.77 -14.23 21.49
N ASP A 458 -20.66 -13.29 21.79
CA ASP A 458 -22.10 -13.41 21.52
C ASP A 458 -22.44 -13.35 20.02
N GLY A 459 -21.64 -12.61 19.24
CA GLY A 459 -21.82 -12.43 17.80
C GLY A 459 -21.39 -13.62 16.93
N HIS A 460 -20.93 -14.73 17.50
CA HIS A 460 -20.41 -15.86 16.72
C HIS A 460 -21.46 -16.49 15.79
N ALA A 461 -22.73 -16.50 16.18
CA ALA A 461 -23.81 -17.09 15.40
C ALA A 461 -24.08 -16.39 14.06
N SER A 462 -23.74 -15.10 13.92
CA SER A 462 -23.94 -14.32 12.70
C SER A 462 -22.81 -14.47 11.68
N LEU A 463 -21.75 -15.19 12.04
CA LEU A 463 -20.61 -15.42 11.16
C LEU A 463 -20.97 -16.35 9.98
N PRO A 464 -20.29 -16.18 8.83
CA PRO A 464 -20.39 -17.09 7.70
C PRO A 464 -20.10 -18.55 8.08
N ALA A 465 -20.78 -19.49 7.43
CA ALA A 465 -20.74 -20.91 7.81
C ALA A 465 -19.34 -21.53 7.74
N ASN A 466 -18.47 -21.06 6.84
CA ASN A 466 -17.10 -21.54 6.64
C ASN A 466 -16.11 -21.10 7.74
N VAL A 467 -16.44 -20.07 8.52
CA VAL A 467 -15.61 -19.57 9.64
C VAL A 467 -16.27 -19.79 11.01
N ARG A 468 -17.50 -20.32 11.02
CA ARG A 468 -18.29 -20.61 12.20
C ARG A 468 -17.87 -21.95 12.82
N ILE A 469 -17.71 -21.96 14.14
CA ILE A 469 -17.43 -23.16 14.93
C ILE A 469 -18.75 -23.79 15.39
N HIS A 470 -18.96 -25.07 15.12
CA HIS A 470 -20.20 -25.75 15.48
C HIS A 470 -20.43 -25.78 17.01
N ASN A 471 -21.65 -25.45 17.46
CA ASN A 471 -22.06 -25.37 18.88
C ASN A 471 -21.08 -24.58 19.75
N PHE A 472 -20.60 -23.45 19.23
CA PHE A 472 -19.65 -22.61 19.94
C PHE A 472 -20.33 -21.78 21.02
N HIS A 473 -19.86 -21.95 22.26
CA HIS A 473 -20.17 -21.12 23.40
C HIS A 473 -18.85 -20.85 24.13
N GLY A 474 -18.30 -19.66 23.96
CA GLY A 474 -16.98 -19.33 24.46
C GLY A 474 -16.63 -17.85 24.30
N THR A 475 -15.38 -17.56 24.61
CA THR A 475 -14.79 -16.22 24.56
C THR A 475 -14.14 -15.93 23.21
N TYR A 476 -13.74 -14.68 22.96
CA TYR A 476 -12.89 -14.37 21.81
C TYR A 476 -11.54 -15.10 21.87
N GLY A 477 -11.02 -15.40 23.07
CA GLY A 477 -9.85 -16.24 23.28
C GLY A 477 -10.07 -17.68 22.80
N ASP A 478 -11.22 -18.27 23.10
CA ASP A 478 -11.60 -19.60 22.60
C ASP A 478 -11.67 -19.63 21.06
N TYR A 479 -12.29 -18.60 20.47
CA TYR A 479 -12.40 -18.46 19.03
C TYR A 479 -11.02 -18.32 18.36
N LEU A 480 -10.11 -17.54 18.96
CA LEU A 480 -8.73 -17.38 18.50
C LEU A 480 -7.97 -18.70 18.53
N ILE A 481 -8.00 -19.44 19.65
CA ILE A 481 -7.33 -20.74 19.81
C ILE A 481 -7.86 -21.73 18.77
N CYS A 482 -9.18 -21.87 18.66
CA CYS A 482 -9.79 -22.82 17.74
C CYS A 482 -9.51 -22.46 16.27
N SER A 483 -9.58 -21.18 15.92
CA SER A 483 -9.30 -20.71 14.55
C SER A 483 -7.84 -20.93 14.16
N ILE A 484 -6.88 -20.61 15.05
CA ILE A 484 -5.45 -20.84 14.80
C ILE A 484 -5.16 -22.34 14.66
N GLN A 485 -5.72 -23.17 15.54
CA GLN A 485 -5.56 -24.63 15.42
C GLN A 485 -6.11 -25.13 14.08
N HIS A 486 -7.29 -24.65 13.67
CA HIS A 486 -7.92 -25.06 12.42
C HIS A 486 -7.10 -24.63 11.19
N LEU A 487 -6.59 -23.39 11.18
CA LEU A 487 -5.70 -22.88 10.13
C LEU A 487 -4.47 -23.76 9.97
N ILE A 488 -3.82 -24.11 11.08
CA ILE A 488 -2.60 -24.93 11.04
C ILE A 488 -2.91 -26.37 10.60
N ALA A 489 -3.98 -26.97 11.11
CA ALA A 489 -4.32 -28.36 10.85
C ALA A 489 -4.81 -28.63 9.42
N THR A 490 -5.53 -27.69 8.80
CA THR A 490 -6.17 -27.90 7.48
C THR A 490 -5.29 -27.54 6.30
N THR A 491 -4.22 -26.77 6.50
CA THR A 491 -3.42 -26.21 5.40
C THR A 491 -2.26 -27.09 4.94
N LYS A 492 -2.13 -28.33 5.44
CA LYS A 492 -1.13 -29.34 4.98
C LYS A 492 0.28 -28.78 4.72
N ARG A 493 0.76 -27.85 5.56
CA ARG A 493 2.05 -27.13 5.47
C ARG A 493 2.13 -25.99 4.43
N THR A 494 1.08 -25.68 3.66
CA THR A 494 1.05 -24.51 2.76
C THR A 494 1.29 -23.20 3.52
N LEU A 495 0.76 -23.08 4.74
CA LEU A 495 0.97 -21.92 5.62
C LEU A 495 2.13 -22.11 6.61
N ARG A 496 3.10 -23.00 6.34
CA ARG A 496 4.20 -23.29 7.28
C ARG A 496 5.00 -22.04 7.67
N SER A 497 5.24 -21.14 6.70
CA SER A 497 5.93 -19.86 6.96
C SER A 497 5.20 -18.97 7.96
N LEU A 498 3.90 -19.20 8.21
CA LEU A 498 3.08 -18.44 9.17
C LEU A 498 2.99 -19.11 10.54
N TYR A 499 3.43 -20.36 10.69
CA TYR A 499 3.36 -21.08 11.98
C TYR A 499 4.05 -20.32 13.12
N PRO A 500 5.26 -19.74 12.95
CA PRO A 500 5.89 -18.96 14.00
C PRO A 500 5.02 -17.78 14.46
N ALA A 501 4.41 -17.04 13.51
CA ALA A 501 3.56 -15.89 13.83
C ALA A 501 2.29 -16.31 14.58
N LEU A 502 1.58 -17.33 14.09
CA LEU A 502 0.35 -17.83 14.70
C LEU A 502 0.57 -18.41 16.10
N ILE A 503 1.64 -19.19 16.30
CA ILE A 503 1.97 -19.77 17.60
C ILE A 503 2.46 -18.68 18.57
N SER A 504 3.23 -17.71 18.09
CA SER A 504 3.63 -16.55 18.91
C SER A 504 2.42 -15.74 19.36
N THR A 505 1.39 -15.60 18.52
CA THR A 505 0.12 -14.96 18.92
C THR A 505 -0.49 -15.65 20.12
N LEU A 506 -0.57 -17.00 20.11
CA LEU A 506 -1.07 -17.78 21.25
C LEU A 506 -0.19 -17.62 22.49
N SER A 507 1.13 -17.69 22.31
CA SER A 507 2.10 -17.54 23.40
C SER A 507 1.99 -16.16 24.08
N ASN A 508 1.89 -15.08 23.31
CA ASN A 508 1.81 -13.73 23.84
C ASN A 508 0.55 -13.49 24.70
N VAL A 509 -0.59 -14.07 24.30
CA VAL A 509 -1.86 -13.91 25.04
C VAL A 509 -2.00 -14.89 26.22
N SER A 510 -1.22 -15.97 26.22
CA SER A 510 -1.31 -17.08 27.18
C SER A 510 -1.32 -16.68 28.66
N PRO A 511 -0.58 -15.66 29.16
CA PRO A 511 -0.61 -15.28 30.58
C PRO A 511 -1.94 -14.65 31.03
N TYR A 512 -2.80 -14.26 30.08
CA TYR A 512 -3.99 -13.45 30.33
C TYR A 512 -5.30 -14.19 30.07
N ILE A 513 -5.27 -15.31 29.35
CA ILE A 513 -6.49 -16.05 28.99
C ILE A 513 -7.07 -16.79 30.19
N GLN A 514 -8.37 -16.62 30.40
CA GLN A 514 -9.15 -17.21 31.49
C GLN A 514 -10.39 -17.91 30.92
N ASN A 515 -10.93 -18.86 31.69
CA ASN A 515 -12.17 -19.57 31.38
C ASN A 515 -12.17 -20.25 30.00
N ILE A 516 -11.03 -20.85 29.60
CA ILE A 516 -10.93 -21.57 28.33
C ILE A 516 -11.94 -22.71 28.30
N SER A 517 -12.74 -22.76 27.24
CA SER A 517 -13.73 -23.79 26.99
C SER A 517 -13.11 -25.19 26.87
N PRO A 518 -13.87 -26.27 27.09
CA PRO A 518 -13.41 -27.64 26.86
C PRO A 518 -12.92 -27.86 25.42
N LEU A 519 -13.61 -27.25 24.44
CA LEU A 519 -13.25 -27.35 23.03
C LEU A 519 -11.89 -26.70 22.76
N ALA A 520 -11.70 -25.45 23.17
CA ALA A 520 -10.43 -24.75 22.94
C ALA A 520 -9.27 -25.39 23.70
N SER A 521 -9.50 -25.89 24.92
CA SER A 521 -8.51 -26.66 25.70
C SER A 521 -8.05 -27.90 24.90
N SER A 522 -8.99 -28.66 24.36
CA SER A 522 -8.69 -29.82 23.51
C SER A 522 -7.96 -29.42 22.22
N ARG A 523 -8.37 -28.33 21.56
CA ARG A 523 -7.68 -27.82 20.35
C ARG A 523 -6.24 -27.40 20.62
N LEU A 524 -5.97 -26.73 21.75
CA LEU A 524 -4.62 -26.33 22.14
C LEU A 524 -3.71 -27.54 22.36
N LEU A 525 -4.21 -28.58 23.05
CA LEU A 525 -3.45 -29.82 23.27
C LEU A 525 -3.30 -30.65 22.00
N GLN A 526 -4.33 -30.70 21.14
CA GLN A 526 -4.23 -31.32 19.80
C GLN A 526 -3.14 -30.65 18.97
N LEU A 527 -3.08 -29.31 18.97
CA LEU A 527 -2.03 -28.57 18.28
C LEU A 527 -0.65 -28.93 18.82
N THR A 528 -0.48 -28.91 20.15
CA THR A 528 0.78 -29.25 20.82
C THR A 528 1.24 -30.67 20.45
N THR A 529 0.34 -31.66 20.52
CA THR A 529 0.66 -33.06 20.19
C THR A 529 0.95 -33.28 18.71
N SER A 530 0.32 -32.52 17.81
CA SER A 530 0.64 -32.56 16.37
C SER A 530 2.08 -32.09 16.10
N PHE A 531 2.50 -31.03 16.78
CA PHE A 531 3.86 -30.47 16.67
C PHE A 531 4.90 -31.34 17.37
N ALA A 532 4.48 -32.16 18.32
CA ALA A 532 5.35 -33.16 18.95
C ALA A 532 5.43 -34.48 18.18
N SER A 533 4.69 -34.64 17.09
CA SER A 533 4.78 -35.86 16.28
C SER A 533 6.18 -36.01 15.68
N PRO A 534 6.76 -37.23 15.65
CA PRO A 534 8.08 -37.46 15.07
C PRO A 534 8.18 -36.94 13.62
N SER A 535 7.12 -37.18 12.82
CA SER A 535 7.01 -36.74 11.42
C SER A 535 7.02 -35.23 11.23
N PHE A 536 6.64 -34.46 12.26
CA PHE A 536 6.78 -33.00 12.25
C PHE A 536 8.14 -32.60 12.80
N LEU A 537 8.50 -33.03 14.01
CA LEU A 537 9.73 -32.61 14.68
C LEU A 537 10.99 -32.86 13.83
N LEU A 538 11.08 -34.03 13.20
CA LEU A 538 12.26 -34.43 12.43
C LEU A 538 12.23 -33.93 10.97
N ALA A 539 11.20 -33.17 10.57
CA ALA A 539 11.09 -32.66 9.21
C ALA A 539 12.01 -31.46 8.92
N GLU A 540 12.29 -30.62 9.92
CA GLU A 540 13.26 -29.52 9.83
C GLU A 540 13.90 -29.28 11.19
N GLU A 541 15.16 -28.84 11.18
CA GLU A 541 15.92 -28.56 12.39
C GLU A 541 15.24 -27.51 13.28
N SER A 542 14.58 -26.49 12.71
CA SER A 542 13.93 -25.44 13.52
C SER A 542 12.61 -25.86 14.18
N ASN A 543 12.03 -27.03 13.85
CA ASN A 543 10.69 -27.39 14.29
C ASN A 543 10.57 -27.61 15.81
N HIS A 544 11.65 -28.01 16.48
CA HIS A 544 11.66 -28.15 17.94
C HIS A 544 11.37 -26.82 18.65
N ARG A 545 11.74 -25.68 18.04
CA ARG A 545 11.48 -24.35 18.60
C ARG A 545 9.98 -24.03 18.64
N LEU A 546 9.24 -24.47 17.61
CA LEU A 546 7.79 -24.28 17.56
C LEU A 546 7.07 -25.11 18.63
N LEU A 547 7.53 -26.34 18.87
CA LEU A 547 7.03 -27.14 19.98
C LEU A 547 7.34 -26.48 21.33
N GLY A 548 8.56 -25.96 21.51
CA GLY A 548 8.95 -25.21 22.72
C GLY A 548 7.99 -24.06 23.02
N ILE A 549 7.69 -23.21 22.03
CA ILE A 549 6.75 -22.09 22.21
C ILE A 549 5.34 -22.58 22.58
N LEU A 550 4.86 -23.70 22.02
CA LEU A 550 3.56 -24.27 22.38
C LEU A 550 3.54 -24.82 23.81
N LEU A 551 4.60 -25.49 24.24
CA LEU A 551 4.74 -25.95 25.62
C LEU A 551 4.81 -24.77 26.60
N ASP A 552 5.54 -23.71 26.25
CA ASP A 552 5.58 -22.47 27.02
C ASP A 552 4.22 -21.78 27.06
N THR A 553 3.44 -21.84 25.98
CA THR A 553 2.06 -21.32 25.92
C THR A 553 1.17 -22.05 26.93
N VAL A 554 1.18 -23.38 26.93
CA VAL A 554 0.40 -24.18 27.90
C VAL A 554 0.88 -23.91 29.33
N THR A 555 2.19 -23.92 29.55
CA THR A 555 2.80 -23.68 30.87
C THR A 555 2.47 -22.28 31.39
N SER A 556 2.47 -21.27 30.53
CA SER A 556 2.14 -19.89 30.90
C SER A 556 0.69 -19.75 31.34
N ILE A 557 -0.26 -20.40 30.65
CA ILE A 557 -1.68 -20.40 31.08
C ILE A 557 -1.79 -21.02 32.48
N LEU A 558 -1.12 -22.14 32.72
CA LEU A 558 -1.15 -22.80 34.02
C LEU A 558 -0.49 -21.94 35.10
N TYR A 559 0.68 -21.38 34.81
CA TYR A 559 1.44 -20.61 35.78
C TYR A 559 0.70 -19.35 36.23
N TYR A 560 0.10 -18.60 35.30
CA TYR A 560 -0.56 -17.33 35.59
C TYR A 560 -2.07 -17.45 35.86
N GLN A 561 -2.75 -18.45 35.27
CA GLN A 561 -4.21 -18.52 35.22
C GLN A 561 -4.78 -19.91 35.53
N ALA A 562 -4.04 -20.82 36.19
CA ALA A 562 -4.56 -22.14 36.57
C ALA A 562 -5.91 -22.11 37.32
N PRO A 563 -6.14 -21.23 38.32
CA PRO A 563 -7.41 -21.21 39.06
C PRO A 563 -8.64 -20.93 38.17
N HIS A 564 -8.43 -20.24 37.06
CA HIS A 564 -9.50 -19.83 36.13
C HIS A 564 -9.61 -20.77 34.91
N ASN A 565 -8.79 -21.81 34.81
CA ASN A 565 -8.70 -22.67 33.62
C ASN A 565 -8.82 -24.16 33.97
N ALA A 566 -9.83 -24.52 34.77
CA ALA A 566 -10.07 -25.89 35.21
C ALA A 566 -10.22 -26.89 34.05
N HIS A 567 -10.84 -26.48 32.94
CA HIS A 567 -10.98 -27.32 31.75
C HIS A 567 -9.64 -27.67 31.09
N LEU A 568 -8.69 -26.73 31.08
CA LEU A 568 -7.34 -27.00 30.55
C LEU A 568 -6.59 -27.96 31.47
N VAL A 569 -6.67 -27.78 32.79
CA VAL A 569 -6.07 -28.69 33.77
C VAL A 569 -6.63 -30.10 33.61
N TYR A 570 -7.95 -30.23 33.49
CA TYR A 570 -8.61 -31.51 33.25
C TYR A 570 -8.18 -32.14 31.92
N ALA A 571 -8.13 -31.36 30.84
CA ALA A 571 -7.68 -31.84 29.54
C ALA A 571 -6.22 -32.32 29.57
N LEU A 572 -5.34 -31.67 30.34
CA LEU A 572 -3.96 -32.09 30.50
C LEU A 572 -3.83 -33.45 31.19
N ILE A 573 -4.65 -33.71 32.21
CA ILE A 573 -4.71 -35.03 32.87
C ILE A 573 -5.10 -36.10 31.84
N GLN A 574 -6.09 -35.84 31.00
CA GLN A 574 -6.46 -36.78 29.93
C GLN A 574 -5.37 -36.98 28.87
N TYR A 575 -4.54 -35.97 28.65
CA TYR A 575 -3.42 -36.01 27.70
C TYR A 575 -2.11 -36.51 28.31
N GLU A 576 -2.09 -36.90 29.59
CA GLU A 576 -0.90 -37.37 30.31
C GLU A 576 -0.09 -38.41 29.52
N PRO A 577 -0.68 -39.46 28.90
CA PRO A 577 0.10 -40.46 28.18
C PRO A 577 0.86 -39.87 26.99
N LYS A 578 0.27 -38.87 26.31
CA LYS A 578 0.92 -38.17 25.19
C LYS A 578 2.03 -37.27 25.71
N ILE A 579 1.83 -36.60 26.85
CA ILE A 579 2.86 -35.77 27.50
C ILE A 579 4.05 -36.60 27.95
N GLN A 580 3.82 -37.75 28.58
CA GLN A 580 4.88 -38.68 28.94
C GLN A 580 5.64 -39.20 27.72
N THR A 581 4.93 -39.45 26.61
CA THR A 581 5.56 -39.83 25.33
C THR A 581 6.49 -38.72 24.82
N MET A 582 6.06 -37.46 24.89
CA MET A 582 6.88 -36.31 24.52
C MET A 582 8.14 -36.19 25.40
N ALA A 583 8.00 -36.35 26.72
CA ALA A 583 9.11 -36.27 27.66
C ALA A 583 10.15 -37.39 27.47
N ARG A 584 9.71 -38.57 27.00
CA ARG A 584 10.57 -39.74 26.73
C ARG A 584 10.99 -39.86 25.27
N PHE A 585 10.79 -38.80 24.49
CA PHE A 585 11.13 -38.79 23.07
C PHE A 585 12.64 -38.97 22.89
N THR A 586 13.02 -39.85 21.99
CA THR A 586 14.42 -40.07 21.56
C THR A 586 14.45 -40.15 20.04
N LEU A 587 15.56 -39.76 19.43
CA LEU A 587 15.71 -39.78 17.97
C LEU A 587 15.43 -41.17 17.40
N GLN A 588 15.97 -42.21 18.03
CA GLN A 588 15.78 -43.60 17.59
C GLN A 588 14.30 -44.00 17.57
N ARG A 589 13.56 -43.77 18.66
CA ARG A 589 12.11 -44.04 18.72
C ARG A 589 11.33 -43.24 17.67
N GLY A 590 11.70 -41.97 17.49
CA GLY A 590 11.06 -41.12 16.49
C GLY A 590 11.23 -41.64 15.06
N LEU A 591 12.43 -42.11 14.70
CA LEU A 591 12.69 -42.73 13.40
C LEU A 591 11.92 -44.04 13.23
N ASP A 592 11.92 -44.91 14.24
CA ASP A 592 11.19 -46.17 14.23
C ASP A 592 9.67 -45.95 14.00
N ASP A 593 9.10 -44.93 14.65
CA ASP A 593 7.69 -44.56 14.48
C ASP A 593 7.38 -44.04 13.07
N ILE A 594 8.29 -43.25 12.48
CA ILE A 594 8.15 -42.79 11.08
C ILE A 594 8.20 -43.99 10.11
N HIS A 595 9.13 -44.93 10.32
CA HIS A 595 9.24 -46.13 9.49
C HIS A 595 7.97 -46.98 9.58
N LYS A 596 7.45 -47.24 10.78
CA LYS A 596 6.17 -47.97 10.98
C LYS A 596 5.00 -47.28 10.29
N LEU A 597 4.94 -45.94 10.33
CA LEU A 597 3.89 -45.17 9.66
C LEU A 597 3.99 -45.22 8.13
N ARG A 598 5.20 -45.35 7.56
CA ARG A 598 5.39 -45.55 6.11
C ARG A 598 4.95 -46.94 5.68
N TYR A 599 5.41 -48.00 6.37
CA TYR A 599 5.00 -49.38 6.10
C TYR A 599 3.47 -49.56 6.14
N ARG A 600 2.81 -48.99 7.14
CA ARG A 600 1.33 -49.03 7.25
C ARG A 600 0.60 -48.31 6.11
N LYS A 601 1.19 -47.26 5.53
CA LYS A 601 0.60 -46.56 4.39
C LYS A 601 0.74 -47.38 3.11
N ASP A 602 1.89 -48.02 2.92
CA ASP A 602 2.18 -48.86 1.77
C ASP A 602 1.27 -50.12 1.77
N ASP A 603 1.04 -50.73 2.94
CA ASP A 603 0.08 -51.85 3.10
C ASP A 603 -1.39 -51.45 2.89
N SER A 604 -1.75 -50.18 3.12
CA SER A 604 -3.13 -49.67 2.95
C SER A 604 -3.44 -49.15 1.55
N SER A 605 -2.41 -49.01 0.70
CA SER A 605 -2.51 -48.58 -0.69
C SER A 605 -2.28 -49.73 -1.69
N SER A 606 -2.04 -50.93 -1.14
CA SER A 606 -2.10 -52.24 -1.80
C SER A 606 -3.50 -52.81 -1.64
#